data_AF-A0A0F9HX79-F1
#
_entry.id   AF-A0A0F9HX79-F1
#
_cell.length_a   1.000
_cell.length_b   1.000
_cell.length_c   1.000
_cell.angle_alpha   90.00
_cell.angle_beta   90.00
_cell.angle_gamma   90.00
#
_symmetry.space_group_name_H-M   'P 1'
#
loop_
_entity.id
_entity.type
_entity.pdbx_description
1 polymer ?
#
loop_
_entity_poly.entity_id
_entity_poly.type
_entity_poly.pdbx_seq_one_letter_code
_entity_poly.pdbx_strand_id
1 'polypeptide(L)'
;MNDEVEVQPNGEHAEATLDVVPRILFDPDFAEEVRVHNGFPEGLDQKDVAILFLTGRFQWATTILTQRTETLARQLDGLERARA
;
A
#
# COMPACT_ATOMS: atom_id res chain seq x y z
N MET A 1 -6.87 -10.54 15.49
CA MET A 1 -7.56 -9.34 14.98
C MET A 1 -6.49 -8.29 14.82
N ASN A 2 -6.08 -8.03 13.57
CA ASN A 2 -5.23 -6.89 13.21
C ASN A 2 -6.09 -6.02 12.28
N ASP A 3 -6.90 -5.17 12.89
CA ASP A 3 -7.68 -4.13 12.23
C ASP A 3 -6.82 -2.88 12.04
N GLU A 4 -5.64 -3.02 11.42
CA GLU A 4 -4.76 -1.89 11.13
C GLU A 4 -4.86 -1.48 9.67
N VAL A 5 -5.98 -0.80 9.43
CA VAL A 5 -6.15 0.43 8.63
C VAL A 5 -5.49 0.45 7.26
N GLU A 6 -6.28 0.06 6.24
CA GLU A 6 -6.14 0.65 4.91
C GLU A 6 -6.52 2.12 4.99
N VAL A 7 -5.53 3.01 4.96
CA VAL A 7 -5.82 4.44 4.92
C VAL A 7 -6.20 4.84 3.49
N GLN A 8 -7.49 5.12 3.31
CA GLN A 8 -8.07 5.79 2.15
C GLN A 8 -8.39 7.23 2.55
N PRO A 9 -8.45 8.17 1.59
CA PRO A 9 -8.45 9.60 1.87
C PRO A 9 -9.66 10.06 2.71
N ASN A 10 -10.72 9.25 2.79
CA ASN A 10 -12.00 9.60 3.39
C ASN A 10 -12.46 8.64 4.51
N GLY A 11 -11.70 7.59 4.83
CA GLY A 11 -12.06 6.63 5.88
C GLY A 11 -13.30 5.76 5.61
N GLU A 12 -13.97 5.90 4.46
CA GLU A 12 -15.05 5.04 4.00
C GLU A 12 -14.70 4.47 2.62
N HIS A 13 -14.61 3.15 2.53
CA HIS A 13 -14.32 2.34 1.35
C HIS A 13 -12.86 2.25 0.87
N ALA A 14 -12.40 1.02 0.75
CA ALA A 14 -11.18 0.67 0.04
C ALA A 14 -11.44 0.72 -1.48
N GLU A 15 -11.31 1.89 -2.11
CA GLU A 15 -11.22 1.97 -3.58
C GLU A 15 -9.99 1.19 -4.08
N ALA A 16 -10.16 0.39 -5.13
CA ALA A 16 -9.04 -0.37 -5.68
C ALA A 16 -7.96 0.58 -6.17
N THR A 17 -6.68 0.21 -6.05
CA THR A 17 -5.56 1.04 -6.51
C THR A 17 -5.68 1.44 -8.00
N LEU A 18 -6.37 0.62 -8.80
CA LEU A 18 -6.68 0.90 -10.20
C LEU A 18 -7.73 2.00 -10.41
N ASP A 19 -8.58 2.28 -9.43
CA ASP A 19 -9.60 3.34 -9.47
C ASP A 19 -9.05 4.67 -8.93
N VAL A 20 -8.16 4.59 -7.94
CA VAL A 20 -7.54 5.76 -7.28
C VAL A 20 -6.55 6.48 -8.22
N VAL A 21 -5.75 5.75 -9.00
CA VAL A 21 -4.71 6.35 -9.85
C VAL A 21 -5.30 7.24 -10.96
N PRO A 22 -6.29 6.80 -11.76
CA PRO A 22 -6.95 7.68 -12.71
C PRO A 22 -7.54 8.92 -12.04
N ARG A 23 -8.12 8.77 -10.84
CA ARG A 23 -8.66 9.90 -10.10
C ARG A 23 -7.58 10.90 -9.72
N ILE A 24 -6.44 10.46 -9.18
CA ILE A 24 -5.28 11.34 -8.92
C ILE A 24 -4.85 12.09 -10.21
N LEU A 25 -4.80 11.39 -11.35
CA LEU A 25 -4.32 11.97 -12.60
C LEU A 25 -5.27 13.02 -13.22
N PHE A 26 -6.56 12.98 -12.90
CA PHE A 26 -7.58 13.81 -13.55
C PHE A 26 -8.36 14.73 -12.60
N ASP A 27 -8.19 14.57 -11.29
CA ASP A 27 -8.82 15.38 -10.25
C ASP A 27 -7.71 16.06 -9.39
N PRO A 28 -7.41 17.36 -9.62
CA PRO A 28 -6.36 18.07 -8.90
C PRO A 28 -6.62 18.18 -7.40
N ASP A 29 -7.88 18.32 -6.99
CA ASP A 29 -8.25 18.46 -5.58
C ASP A 29 -8.02 17.13 -4.86
N PHE A 30 -8.38 16.02 -5.50
CA PHE A 30 -8.11 14.68 -4.98
C PHE A 30 -6.60 14.35 -4.95
N ALA A 31 -5.83 14.79 -5.96
CA ALA A 31 -4.38 14.62 -5.94
C ALA A 31 -3.72 15.35 -4.75
N GLU A 32 -4.18 16.57 -4.45
CA GLU A 32 -3.71 17.33 -3.30
C GLU A 32 -4.09 16.66 -1.97
N GLU A 33 -5.31 16.13 -1.87
CA GLU A 33 -5.75 15.33 -0.72
C GLU A 33 -4.82 14.13 -0.49
N VAL A 34 -4.55 13.35 -1.53
CA VAL A 34 -3.63 12.20 -1.48
C VAL A 34 -2.22 12.63 -1.09
N ARG A 35 -1.72 13.75 -1.65
CA ARG A 35 -0.39 14.30 -1.33
C ARG A 35 -0.26 14.65 0.15
N VAL A 36 -1.22 15.42 0.67
CA VAL A 36 -1.25 15.84 2.09
C VAL A 36 -1.36 14.63 3.00
N HIS A 37 -2.27 13.71 2.68
CA HIS A 37 -2.53 12.53 3.48
C HIS A 37 -1.29 11.62 3.62
N ASN A 38 -0.55 11.44 2.54
CA ASN A 38 0.65 10.61 2.52
C ASN A 38 1.93 11.37 2.91
N GLY A 39 1.83 12.66 3.26
CA GLY A 39 2.97 13.49 3.64
C GLY A 39 3.98 13.69 2.51
N PHE A 40 3.53 13.68 1.25
CA PHE A 40 4.40 13.89 0.11
C PHE A 40 4.84 15.37 0.00
N PRO A 41 6.03 15.65 -0.56
CA PRO A 41 6.54 17.00 -0.75
C PRO A 41 5.55 17.96 -1.40
N GLU A 42 5.62 19.24 -1.04
CA GLU A 42 4.85 20.29 -1.71
C GLU A 42 5.36 20.55 -3.14
N GLY A 43 4.47 21.03 -4.01
CA GLY A 43 4.81 21.39 -5.40
C GLY A 43 4.89 20.22 -6.38
N LEU A 44 4.52 19.01 -5.96
CA LEU A 44 4.37 17.86 -6.85
C LEU A 44 3.16 18.02 -7.76
N ASP A 45 3.31 17.64 -9.02
CA ASP A 45 2.17 17.54 -9.92
C ASP A 45 1.38 16.23 -9.70
N GLN A 46 0.21 16.13 -10.35
CA GLN A 46 -0.65 14.95 -10.23
C GLN A 46 0.04 13.65 -10.65
N LYS A 47 0.95 13.68 -11.62
CA LYS A 47 1.66 12.49 -12.11
C LYS A 47 2.67 12.04 -11.07
N ASP A 48 3.40 12.98 -10.48
CA ASP A 48 4.34 12.69 -9.40
C ASP A 48 3.62 12.08 -8.20
N VAL A 49 2.47 12.64 -7.80
CA VAL A 49 1.62 12.10 -6.73
C VAL A 49 1.16 10.68 -7.06
N ALA A 50 0.69 10.43 -8.30
CA ALA A 50 0.24 9.11 -8.73
C ALA A 50 1.37 8.07 -8.70
N ILE A 51 2.58 8.45 -9.12
CA ILE A 51 3.77 7.58 -9.10
C ILE A 51 4.16 7.24 -7.66
N LEU A 52 4.21 8.23 -6.77
CA LEU A 52 4.54 8.01 -5.36
C LEU A 52 3.49 7.13 -4.67
N PHE A 53 2.21 7.40 -4.92
CA PHE A 53 1.11 6.58 -4.43
C PHE A 53 1.26 5.10 -4.85
N LEU A 54 1.49 4.85 -6.14
CA LEU A 54 1.71 3.50 -6.67
C LEU A 54 2.94 2.83 -6.04
N THR A 55 4.05 3.57 -5.92
CA THR A 55 5.30 3.06 -5.37
C THR A 55 5.11 2.62 -3.92
N GLY A 56 4.43 3.43 -3.09
CA GLY A 56 4.12 3.09 -1.72
C GLY A 56 3.26 1.82 -1.61
N ARG A 57 2.23 1.68 -2.47
CA ARG A 57 1.39 0.48 -2.51
C ARG A 57 2.19 -0.78 -2.89
N PHE A 58 3.07 -0.68 -3.89
CA PHE A 58 3.92 -1.81 -4.28
C PHE A 58 4.93 -2.19 -3.19
N GLN A 59 5.58 -1.22 -2.54
CA GLN A 59 6.51 -1.48 -1.44
C GLN A 59 5.82 -2.18 -0.26
N TRP A 60 4.62 -1.75 0.10
CA TRP A 60 3.86 -2.41 1.16
C TRP A 60 3.47 -3.85 0.80
N ALA A 61 3.01 -4.08 -0.43
CA ALA A 61 2.66 -5.41 -0.91
C ALA A 61 3.87 -6.37 -0.87
N THR A 62 5.06 -5.91 -1.29
CA THR A 62 6.27 -6.73 -1.23
C THR A 62 6.70 -7.01 0.20
N THR A 63 6.60 -6.04 1.12
CA THR A 63 6.87 -6.27 2.54
C THR A 63 5.98 -7.37 3.13
N ILE A 64 4.67 -7.33 2.86
CA ILE A 64 3.74 -8.35 3.36
C ILE A 64 4.06 -9.74 2.80
N LEU A 65 4.30 -9.82 1.50
CA LEU A 65 4.63 -11.09 0.85
C LEU A 65 5.92 -11.70 1.40
N THR A 66 6.94 -10.87 1.64
CA THR A 66 8.19 -11.30 2.28
C THR A 66 7.94 -11.84 3.68
N GLN A 67 7.24 -11.10 4.54
CA GLN A 67 6.94 -11.54 5.91
C GLN A 67 6.16 -12.86 5.95
N ARG A 68 5.20 -13.04 5.04
CA ARG A 68 4.43 -14.29 4.91
C ARG A 68 5.33 -15.43 4.44
N THR A 69 6.21 -15.19 3.48
CA THR A 69 7.15 -16.19 2.97
C THR A 69 8.13 -16.65 4.05
N GLU A 70 8.70 -15.72 4.82
CA GLU A 70 9.58 -16.03 5.95
C GLU A 70 8.86 -16.81 7.06
N THR A 71 7.58 -16.49 7.29
CA THR A 71 6.75 -17.21 8.27
C THR A 71 6.47 -18.63 7.81
N LEU A 72 6.13 -18.83 6.54
CA LEU A 72 5.92 -20.15 5.95
C LEU A 72 7.20 -20.99 5.97
N ALA A 73 8.35 -20.41 5.64
CA ALA A 73 9.64 -21.10 5.70
C ALA A 73 9.93 -21.63 7.12
N ARG A 74 9.76 -20.79 8.15
CA ARG A 74 9.94 -21.20 9.55
C ARG A 74 8.98 -22.31 9.99
N GLN A 75 7.74 -22.29 9.50
CA GLN A 75 6.76 -23.33 9.81
C GLN A 75 7.14 -24.67 9.14
N LEU A 76 7.60 -24.63 7.88
CA LEU A 76 8.10 -25.81 7.17
C LEU A 76 9.31 -26.42 7.90
N ASP A 77 10.31 -25.62 8.25
CA ASP A 77 11.49 -26.09 9.00
C ASP A 77 11.13 -26.71 10.36
N GLY A 78 10.07 -26.19 11.00
CA GLY A 78 9.54 -26.75 12.24
C GLY A 78 8.90 -28.13 12.03
N LEU A 79 8.12 -28.28 10.95
CA LEU A 79 7.48 -29.56 10.60
C LEU A 79 8.50 -30.61 10.17
N GLU A 80 9.53 -30.24 9.41
CA GLU A 80 10.60 -31.16 9.00
C GLU A 80 11.38 -31.68 10.21
N ARG A 81 11.71 -30.80 11.17
CA ARG A 81 12.38 -31.20 12.41
C ARG A 81 11.51 -32.06 13.32
N ALA A 82 10.20 -31.85 13.35
CA ALA A 82 9.29 -32.68 14.14
C ALA A 82 9.04 -34.07 13.52
N ARG A 83 9.39 -34.24 12.23
CA ARG A 83 9.26 -35.50 11.48
C ARG A 83 10.52 -36.38 11.56
N ALA A 84 11.69 -35.77 11.79
CA ALA A 84 12.98 -36.45 11.96
C ALA A 84 13.13 -37.02 13.37
#